data_AF-A0A7C3T1I3-F1
#
_entry.id   AF-A0A7C3T1I3-F1
#
_cell.length_a   1.000
_cell.length_b   1.000
_cell.length_c   1.000
_cell.angle_alpha   90.00
_cell.angle_beta   90.00
_cell.angle_gamma   90.00
#
_symmetry.space_group_name_H-M   'P 1'
#
loop_
_entity.id
_entity.type
_entity.pdbx_description
1 polymer ?
#
loop_
_entity_poly.entity_id
_entity_poly.type
_entity_poly.pdbx_seq_one_letter_code
_entity_poly.pdbx_strand_id
1 'polypeptide(L)'
;MNPGGPFREPRQVPVRRGVVEMSGACCEGVLRERERSSVKDIALAVAAAALALSLAGAAFLVAGCGGEGKKAAGGETPLELVKEFLDAVQREDAEAFLSCFRPGFTVPEPDPFIGEVKVDPLEFMRSSFQTVDFRFEGVELRVAREEGDSATVVTTGGKVYMNPLGVEKEMDLSQEPLRFEMVREGGRWFLTENPLPYLT
;
A
#
# COMPACT_ATOMS: atom_id res chain seq x y z
N MET A 1 -16.68 36.45 28.74
CA MET A 1 -15.50 37.27 29.11
C MET A 1 -14.90 36.71 30.39
N ASN A 2 -13.59 36.38 30.32
CA ASN A 2 -12.65 35.82 31.32
C ASN A 2 -12.94 34.46 31.99
N PRO A 3 -11.92 33.66 32.39
CA PRO A 3 -10.46 33.78 32.20
C PRO A 3 -9.84 32.52 31.51
N GLY A 4 -8.67 32.52 30.86
CA GLY A 4 -7.39 33.06 31.32
C GLY A 4 -6.65 32.05 32.21
N GLY A 5 -6.37 30.84 31.71
CA GLY A 5 -5.61 29.80 32.43
C GLY A 5 -4.10 29.88 32.17
N PRO A 6 -3.23 29.58 33.17
CA PRO A 6 -1.79 29.79 33.07
C PRO A 6 -1.10 28.73 32.19
N PHE A 7 -0.28 29.23 31.27
CA PHE A 7 0.69 28.47 30.49
C PHE A 7 1.73 27.85 31.45
N ARG A 8 1.84 26.51 31.48
CA ARG A 8 2.92 25.81 32.17
C ARG A 8 4.00 25.43 31.16
N GLU A 9 5.21 25.94 31.38
CA GLU A 9 6.40 25.57 30.61
C GLU A 9 6.73 24.07 30.76
N PRO A 10 7.16 23.40 29.68
CA PRO A 10 7.71 22.05 29.78
C PRO A 10 9.14 22.09 30.35
N ARG A 11 9.34 21.32 31.43
CA ARG A 11 10.65 21.01 32.02
C ARG A 11 11.54 20.31 31.00
N GLN A 12 12.69 20.89 30.70
CA GLN A 12 13.75 20.22 29.95
C GLN A 12 14.39 19.10 30.79
N VAL A 13 14.43 17.89 30.23
CA VAL A 13 15.10 16.73 30.80
C VAL A 13 16.53 16.65 30.22
N PRO A 14 17.58 16.47 31.04
CA PRO A 14 18.95 16.36 30.53
C PRO A 14 19.21 14.98 29.90
N VAL A 15 19.59 14.97 28.62
CA VAL A 15 20.06 13.78 27.89
C VAL A 15 21.53 13.52 28.26
N ARG A 16 21.80 12.40 28.94
CA ARG A 16 23.16 11.91 29.19
C ARG A 16 23.75 11.30 27.91
N ARG A 17 24.85 11.88 27.42
CA ARG A 17 25.72 11.30 26.40
C ARG A 17 26.49 10.11 26.98
N GLY A 18 26.30 8.93 26.43
CA GLY A 18 27.19 7.79 26.61
C GLY A 18 28.24 7.78 25.51
N VAL A 19 29.50 8.01 25.90
CA VAL A 19 30.70 7.76 25.10
C VAL A 19 30.99 6.27 25.19
N VAL A 20 31.12 5.59 24.05
CA VAL A 20 31.70 4.25 23.99
C VAL A 20 32.97 4.33 23.17
N GLU A 21 34.09 4.36 23.89
CA GLU A 21 35.42 3.98 23.39
C GLU A 21 35.40 2.50 22.99
N MET A 22 35.80 2.19 21.76
CA MET A 22 36.28 0.85 21.41
C MET A 22 37.74 0.96 20.99
N SER A 23 38.60 0.63 21.95
CA SER A 23 40.04 0.45 21.78
C SER A 23 40.32 -0.99 21.37
N GLY A 24 41.00 -1.13 20.23
CA GLY A 24 42.16 -1.99 20.03
C GLY A 24 41.98 -3.52 20.04
N ALA A 25 42.38 -4.15 18.93
CA ALA A 25 43.33 -5.26 18.97
C ALA A 25 43.92 -5.49 17.56
N CYS A 26 45.19 -5.11 17.41
CA CYS A 26 46.05 -5.60 16.34
C CYS A 26 46.32 -7.09 16.54
N CYS A 27 46.12 -7.91 15.51
CA CYS A 27 46.71 -9.25 15.42
C CYS A 27 47.39 -9.40 14.07
N GLU A 28 48.69 -9.14 14.04
CA GLU A 28 49.62 -9.70 13.05
C GLU A 28 50.04 -11.10 13.50
N GLY A 29 50.15 -12.05 12.56
CA GLY A 29 50.57 -13.43 12.83
C GLY A 29 50.17 -14.39 11.70
N VAL A 30 50.87 -14.43 10.56
CA VAL A 30 51.95 -15.39 10.25
C VAL A 30 51.45 -16.71 9.60
N LEU A 31 51.63 -16.75 8.27
CA LEU A 31 52.19 -17.80 7.38
C LEU A 31 51.73 -19.27 7.39
N ARG A 32 51.59 -19.77 6.13
CA ARG A 32 51.78 -21.14 5.60
C ARG A 32 50.66 -22.13 5.93
N GLU A 33 50.15 -22.99 5.05
CA GLU A 33 50.65 -23.76 3.89
C GLU A 33 49.55 -23.82 2.79
N ARG A 34 49.85 -23.62 1.51
CA ARG A 34 50.15 -24.67 0.51
C ARG A 34 49.11 -25.80 0.43
N GLU A 35 48.12 -25.68 -0.46
CA GLU A 35 47.65 -26.86 -1.20
C GLU A 35 47.14 -26.50 -2.60
N ARG A 36 47.76 -27.14 -3.59
CA ARG A 36 47.33 -27.17 -4.99
C ARG A 36 46.03 -27.97 -5.05
N SER A 37 44.89 -27.29 -5.03
CA SER A 37 43.61 -27.89 -5.41
C SER A 37 43.38 -27.68 -6.91
N SER A 38 43.27 -28.80 -7.61
CA SER A 38 43.18 -28.94 -9.05
C SER A 38 41.92 -28.24 -9.57
N VAL A 39 42.08 -27.35 -10.55
CA VAL A 39 40.99 -26.59 -11.21
C VAL A 39 39.87 -27.50 -11.77
N LYS A 40 40.14 -28.79 -11.92
CA LYS A 40 39.17 -29.80 -12.37
C LYS A 40 38.11 -30.14 -11.32
N ASP A 41 38.40 -29.99 -10.02
CA ASP A 41 37.45 -30.34 -8.95
C ASP A 41 36.42 -29.22 -8.69
N ILE A 42 36.77 -27.96 -8.97
CA ILE A 42 35.85 -26.82 -8.85
C ILE A 42 34.80 -26.84 -9.96
N ALA A 43 35.17 -27.24 -11.18
CA ALA A 43 34.23 -27.35 -12.30
C ALA A 43 33.17 -28.43 -12.08
N LEU A 44 33.54 -29.56 -11.43
CA LEU A 44 32.60 -30.65 -11.16
C LEU A 44 31.60 -30.27 -10.05
N ALA A 45 32.03 -29.52 -9.04
CA ALA A 45 31.17 -29.06 -7.95
C ALA A 45 30.13 -28.03 -8.41
N VAL A 46 30.49 -27.11 -9.33
CA VAL A 46 29.55 -26.12 -9.88
C VAL A 46 28.51 -26.77 -10.80
N ALA A 47 28.89 -27.78 -11.59
CA ALA A 47 27.97 -28.51 -12.45
C ALA A 47 26.93 -29.34 -11.65
N ALA A 48 27.34 -29.95 -10.53
CA ALA A 48 26.43 -30.69 -9.66
C ALA A 48 25.42 -29.77 -8.92
N ALA A 49 25.85 -28.57 -8.51
CA ALA A 49 24.96 -27.59 -7.88
C ALA A 49 23.91 -27.02 -8.86
N ALA A 50 24.29 -26.80 -10.12
CA ALA A 50 23.35 -26.32 -11.15
C ALA A 50 22.26 -27.34 -11.50
N LEU A 51 22.59 -28.64 -11.49
CA LEU A 51 21.64 -29.73 -11.78
C LEU A 51 20.61 -29.96 -10.66
N ALA A 52 21.00 -29.74 -9.39
CA ALA A 52 20.09 -29.82 -8.26
C ALA A 52 19.08 -28.65 -8.21
N LEU A 53 19.45 -27.46 -8.71
CA LEU A 53 18.54 -26.32 -8.83
C LEU A 53 17.54 -26.47 -9.99
N SER A 54 17.87 -27.23 -11.04
CA SER A 54 16.95 -27.46 -12.17
C SER A 54 15.85 -28.50 -11.89
N LEU A 55 16.02 -29.38 -10.90
CA LEU A 55 15.02 -30.42 -10.57
C LEU A 55 14.02 -30.03 -9.48
N ALA A 56 14.27 -28.94 -8.73
CA ALA A 56 13.33 -28.38 -7.77
C ALA A 56 12.35 -27.35 -8.37
N GLY A 57 12.50 -26.99 -9.66
CA GLY A 57 11.73 -25.95 -10.34
C GLY A 57 10.62 -26.44 -11.28
N ALA A 58 10.28 -27.73 -11.28
CA ALA A 58 9.38 -28.33 -12.29
C ALA A 58 8.10 -28.96 -11.71
N ALA A 59 7.56 -28.42 -10.60
CA ALA A 59 6.35 -28.95 -9.96
C ALA A 59 5.17 -27.96 -9.85
N PHE A 60 5.21 -26.79 -10.50
CA PHE A 60 4.14 -25.77 -10.39
C PHE A 60 3.65 -25.19 -11.72
N LEU A 61 3.57 -26.01 -12.77
CA LEU A 61 2.90 -25.64 -14.04
C LEU A 61 1.78 -26.62 -14.38
N VAL A 62 0.83 -26.77 -13.46
CA VAL A 62 -0.52 -27.21 -13.78
C VAL A 62 -1.48 -26.16 -13.25
N ALA A 63 -1.56 -25.04 -13.97
CA ALA A 63 -2.61 -24.04 -13.77
C ALA A 63 -3.21 -23.70 -15.13
N GLY A 64 -4.37 -24.30 -15.39
CA GLY A 64 -5.49 -23.66 -16.07
C GLY A 64 -5.29 -23.20 -17.52
N CYS A 65 -5.41 -24.13 -18.46
CA CYS A 65 -6.15 -23.82 -19.68
C CYS A 65 -7.63 -23.63 -19.31
N GLY A 66 -8.20 -22.47 -19.66
CA GLY A 66 -9.65 -22.35 -19.82
C GLY A 66 -10.30 -21.25 -18.99
N GLY A 67 -10.53 -20.11 -19.64
CA GLY A 67 -11.51 -19.14 -19.19
C GLY A 67 -11.02 -17.71 -19.32
N GLU A 68 -11.23 -17.10 -20.50
CA GLU A 68 -11.52 -15.66 -20.60
C GLU A 68 -12.81 -15.36 -19.84
N GLY A 69 -12.76 -15.46 -18.52
CA GLY A 69 -13.69 -14.79 -17.63
C GLY A 69 -13.11 -13.41 -17.38
N LYS A 70 -13.83 -12.36 -17.75
CA LYS A 70 -13.56 -11.00 -17.29
C LYS A 70 -13.21 -11.07 -15.80
N LYS A 71 -11.95 -10.83 -15.43
CA LYS A 71 -11.52 -10.73 -14.03
C LYS A 71 -12.40 -9.64 -13.41
N ALA A 72 -13.36 -10.06 -12.59
CA ALA A 72 -14.11 -9.15 -11.76
C ALA A 72 -13.08 -8.43 -10.90
N ALA A 73 -13.08 -7.10 -10.95
CA ALA A 73 -11.89 -6.34 -10.67
C ALA A 73 -11.30 -6.58 -9.26
N GLY A 74 -12.06 -6.80 -8.18
CA GLY A 74 -11.51 -6.87 -6.81
C GLY A 74 -10.42 -7.93 -6.54
N GLY A 75 -9.27 -7.46 -6.03
CA GLY A 75 -8.15 -8.27 -5.57
C GLY A 75 -8.48 -9.39 -4.57
N GLU A 76 -7.63 -10.43 -4.54
CA GLU A 76 -7.79 -11.62 -3.68
C GLU A 76 -7.45 -11.31 -2.21
N THR A 77 -6.65 -10.26 -1.97
CA THR A 77 -6.22 -9.81 -0.64
C THR A 77 -6.62 -8.35 -0.35
N PRO A 78 -6.72 -7.95 0.93
CA PRO A 78 -6.96 -6.55 1.33
C PRO A 78 -5.99 -5.56 0.67
N LEU A 79 -4.70 -5.91 0.59
CA LEU A 79 -3.67 -5.05 0.02
C LEU A 79 -3.82 -4.88 -1.50
N GLU A 80 -4.24 -5.93 -2.21
CA GLU A 80 -4.47 -5.84 -3.65
C GLU A 80 -5.66 -4.94 -3.98
N LEU A 81 -6.75 -5.03 -3.21
CA LEU A 81 -7.89 -4.12 -3.36
C LEU A 81 -7.47 -2.65 -3.17
N VAL A 82 -6.66 -2.34 -2.15
CA VAL A 82 -6.18 -0.96 -1.95
C VAL A 82 -5.30 -0.50 -3.11
N LYS A 83 -4.41 -1.36 -3.63
CA LYS A 83 -3.58 -1.01 -4.79
C LYS A 83 -4.42 -0.74 -6.03
N GLU A 84 -5.41 -1.59 -6.30
CA GLU A 84 -6.37 -1.42 -7.38
C GLU A 84 -7.14 -0.11 -7.26
N PHE A 85 -7.60 0.24 -6.04
CA PHE A 85 -8.25 1.51 -5.78
C PHE A 85 -7.33 2.70 -6.07
N LEU A 86 -6.09 2.69 -5.56
CA LEU A 86 -5.13 3.78 -5.78
C LEU A 86 -4.78 3.93 -7.27
N ASP A 87 -4.59 2.81 -7.98
CA ASP A 87 -4.34 2.78 -9.41
C ASP A 87 -5.54 3.32 -10.20
N ALA A 88 -6.76 2.96 -9.82
CA ALA A 88 -7.99 3.47 -10.45
C ALA A 88 -8.11 4.99 -10.29
N VAL A 89 -7.84 5.51 -9.09
CA VAL A 89 -7.84 6.96 -8.83
C VAL A 89 -6.77 7.67 -9.65
N GLN A 90 -5.53 7.16 -9.67
CA GLN A 90 -4.42 7.79 -10.42
C GLN A 90 -4.63 7.75 -11.94
N ARG A 91 -5.43 6.80 -12.43
CA ARG A 91 -5.77 6.65 -13.85
C ARG A 91 -7.11 7.28 -14.22
N GLU A 92 -7.78 7.92 -13.28
CA GLU A 92 -9.12 8.52 -13.45
C GLU A 92 -10.14 7.49 -13.99
N ASP A 93 -9.98 6.22 -13.61
CA ASP A 93 -10.82 5.10 -14.08
C ASP A 93 -12.02 4.93 -13.16
N ALA A 94 -13.11 5.61 -13.49
CA ALA A 94 -14.35 5.59 -12.70
C ALA A 94 -14.97 4.19 -12.58
N GLU A 95 -14.82 3.32 -13.57
CA GLU A 95 -15.36 1.96 -13.53
C GLU A 95 -14.56 1.09 -12.57
N ALA A 96 -13.22 1.13 -12.68
CA ALA A 96 -12.33 0.43 -11.76
C ALA A 96 -12.53 0.95 -10.33
N PHE A 97 -12.62 2.27 -10.14
CA PHE A 97 -12.87 2.88 -8.85
C PHE A 97 -14.17 2.36 -8.21
N LEU A 98 -15.29 2.43 -8.92
CA LEU A 98 -16.58 1.99 -8.39
C LEU A 98 -16.61 0.48 -8.11
N SER A 99 -15.83 -0.29 -8.86
CA SER A 99 -15.72 -1.73 -8.66
C SER A 99 -15.02 -2.10 -7.34
N CYS A 100 -14.25 -1.20 -6.73
CA CYS A 100 -13.67 -1.42 -5.41
C CYS A 100 -14.72 -1.41 -4.28
N PHE A 101 -15.93 -0.93 -4.55
CA PHE A 101 -17.02 -0.84 -3.58
C PHE A 101 -18.10 -1.90 -3.82
N ARG A 102 -18.92 -2.13 -2.78
CA ARG A 102 -20.06 -3.05 -2.89
C ARG A 102 -21.08 -2.54 -3.91
N PRO A 103 -21.80 -3.44 -4.60
CA PRO A 103 -22.96 -3.04 -5.39
C PRO A 103 -23.94 -2.23 -4.54
N GLY A 104 -24.41 -1.09 -5.07
CA GLY A 104 -25.26 -0.16 -4.32
C GLY A 104 -24.50 0.82 -3.43
N PHE A 105 -23.16 0.86 -3.49
CA PHE A 105 -22.41 2.01 -3.01
C PHE A 105 -22.88 3.26 -3.77
N THR A 106 -23.57 4.14 -3.05
CA THR A 106 -24.01 5.43 -3.55
C THR A 106 -22.98 6.46 -3.16
N VAL A 107 -22.52 7.24 -4.14
CA VAL A 107 -21.90 8.55 -3.86
C VAL A 107 -22.97 9.40 -3.16
N PRO A 108 -22.62 10.29 -2.20
CA PRO A 108 -23.49 10.82 -1.16
C PRO A 108 -24.90 11.17 -1.63
N GLU A 109 -25.85 10.84 -0.74
CA GLU A 109 -27.26 11.08 -0.98
C GLU A 109 -27.50 12.53 -1.38
N PRO A 110 -28.33 12.77 -2.42
CA PRO A 110 -28.65 14.12 -2.85
C PRO A 110 -29.22 14.90 -1.68
N ASP A 111 -28.81 16.17 -1.58
CA ASP A 111 -29.32 17.13 -0.62
C ASP A 111 -30.86 17.04 -0.56
N PRO A 112 -31.48 16.86 0.63
CA PRO A 112 -32.94 16.78 0.78
C PRO A 112 -33.69 18.01 0.24
N PHE A 113 -33.00 19.12 -0.03
CA PHE A 113 -33.55 20.33 -0.61
C PHE A 113 -33.59 20.34 -2.16
N ILE A 114 -32.88 19.44 -2.84
CA ILE A 114 -32.77 19.41 -4.32
C ILE A 114 -33.69 18.35 -4.96
N GLY A 115 -34.35 17.53 -4.15
CA GLY A 115 -35.17 16.41 -4.62
C GLY A 115 -34.32 15.22 -5.05
N GLU A 116 -34.94 14.06 -5.25
CA GLU A 116 -34.29 12.81 -5.68
C GLU A 116 -33.75 12.92 -7.12
N VAL A 117 -32.70 13.71 -7.34
CA VAL A 117 -31.93 13.64 -8.56
C VAL A 117 -31.11 12.36 -8.46
N LYS A 118 -31.60 11.28 -9.07
CA LYS A 118 -30.83 10.05 -9.26
C LYS A 118 -29.66 10.37 -10.19
N VAL A 119 -28.53 10.73 -9.61
CA VAL A 119 -27.28 10.86 -10.34
C VAL A 119 -26.74 9.45 -10.55
N ASP A 120 -26.41 9.12 -11.80
CA ASP A 120 -25.72 7.88 -12.10
C ASP A 120 -24.31 7.91 -11.47
N PRO A 121 -23.95 6.96 -10.59
CA PRO A 121 -22.67 6.98 -9.88
C PRO A 121 -21.46 7.02 -10.81
N LEU A 122 -21.56 6.35 -11.97
CA LEU A 122 -20.46 6.31 -12.94
C LEU A 122 -20.25 7.67 -13.58
N GLU A 123 -21.31 8.33 -14.04
CA GLU A 123 -21.23 9.69 -14.57
C GLU A 123 -20.78 10.70 -13.50
N PHE A 124 -21.23 10.55 -12.25
CA PHE A 124 -20.75 11.38 -11.14
C PHE A 124 -19.24 11.24 -10.96
N MET A 125 -18.73 10.00 -10.87
CA MET A 125 -17.30 9.77 -10.66
C MET A 125 -16.45 10.24 -11.84
N ARG A 126 -16.93 10.08 -13.08
CA ARG A 126 -16.26 10.63 -14.27
C ARG A 126 -16.15 12.15 -14.21
N SER A 127 -17.21 12.83 -13.78
CA SER A 127 -17.22 14.29 -13.60
C SER A 127 -16.27 14.73 -12.47
N SER A 128 -16.26 14.00 -11.36
CA SER A 128 -15.37 14.29 -10.23
C SER A 128 -13.89 14.16 -10.60
N PHE A 129 -13.51 13.12 -11.36
CA PHE A 129 -12.12 12.97 -11.84
C PHE A 129 -11.69 14.06 -12.83
N GLN A 130 -12.62 14.69 -13.56
CA GLN A 130 -12.28 15.87 -14.38
C GLN A 130 -12.04 17.14 -13.57
N THR A 131 -12.45 17.16 -12.30
CA THR A 131 -12.39 18.36 -11.45
C THR A 131 -11.22 18.32 -10.47
N VAL A 132 -10.75 17.12 -10.13
CA VAL A 132 -9.70 16.90 -9.14
C VAL A 132 -8.72 15.85 -9.65
N ASP A 133 -7.50 16.29 -9.96
CA ASP A 133 -6.39 15.40 -10.30
C ASP A 133 -5.80 14.81 -9.01
N PHE A 134 -5.55 13.50 -9.00
CA PHE A 134 -4.90 12.80 -7.89
C PHE A 134 -3.58 12.17 -8.35
N ARG A 135 -2.51 12.37 -7.56
CA ARG A 135 -1.24 11.68 -7.77
C ARG A 135 -0.73 11.13 -6.44
N PHE A 136 -0.39 9.85 -6.44
CA PHE A 136 0.25 9.18 -5.32
C PHE A 136 1.73 8.98 -5.60
N GLU A 137 2.57 9.21 -4.59
CA GLU A 137 4.02 9.01 -4.68
C GLU A 137 4.54 8.22 -3.47
N GLY A 138 5.25 7.12 -3.72
CA GLY A 138 5.93 6.35 -2.69
C GLY A 138 5.02 5.80 -1.59
N VAL A 139 3.76 5.47 -1.92
CA VAL A 139 2.77 5.02 -0.93
C VAL A 139 3.18 3.68 -0.33
N GLU A 140 3.28 3.64 0.99
CA GLU A 140 3.52 2.43 1.76
C GLU A 140 2.23 2.00 2.44
N LEU A 141 1.90 0.71 2.33
CA LEU A 141 0.66 0.14 2.86
C LEU A 141 0.96 -0.91 3.94
N ARG A 142 0.12 -0.96 4.96
CA ARG A 142 0.16 -1.98 6.01
C ARG A 142 -1.24 -2.47 6.35
N VAL A 143 -1.40 -3.78 6.47
CA VAL A 143 -2.59 -4.37 7.10
C VAL A 143 -2.53 -4.07 8.60
N ALA A 144 -3.44 -3.21 9.07
CA ALA A 144 -3.55 -2.84 10.48
C ALA A 144 -4.35 -3.88 11.26
N ARG A 145 -5.37 -4.48 10.65
CA ARG A 145 -6.25 -5.50 11.23
C ARG A 145 -6.81 -6.40 10.14
N GLU A 146 -6.90 -7.69 10.39
CA GLU A 146 -7.63 -8.65 9.55
C GLU A 146 -8.28 -9.69 10.46
N GLU A 147 -9.61 -9.74 10.46
CA GLU A 147 -10.41 -10.62 11.31
C GLU A 147 -11.60 -11.16 10.52
N GLY A 148 -11.53 -12.44 10.16
CA GLY A 148 -12.56 -13.12 9.36
C GLY A 148 -12.81 -12.40 8.03
N ASP A 149 -14.04 -11.89 7.89
CA ASP A 149 -14.51 -11.20 6.69
C ASP A 149 -14.33 -9.67 6.78
N SER A 150 -13.50 -9.18 7.68
CA SER A 150 -13.20 -7.74 7.82
C SER A 150 -11.71 -7.48 7.82
N ALA A 151 -11.30 -6.38 7.20
CA ALA A 151 -9.91 -5.92 7.22
C ALA A 151 -9.81 -4.40 7.24
N THR A 152 -8.69 -3.91 7.74
CA THR A 152 -8.30 -2.51 7.69
C THR A 152 -6.87 -2.41 7.17
N VAL A 153 -6.69 -1.71 6.07
CA VAL A 153 -5.38 -1.31 5.54
C VAL A 153 -5.18 0.17 5.84
N VAL A 154 -3.96 0.57 6.16
CA VAL A 154 -3.60 1.99 6.35
C VAL A 154 -2.37 2.34 5.54
N THR A 155 -2.26 3.60 5.12
CA THR A 155 -0.98 4.12 4.64
C THR A 155 -0.04 4.34 5.82
N THR A 156 1.25 4.05 5.64
CA THR A 156 2.28 4.32 6.65
C THR A 156 3.33 5.32 6.16
N GLY A 157 3.30 5.67 4.88
CA GLY A 157 4.24 6.57 4.24
C GLY A 157 3.81 6.90 2.81
N GLY A 158 4.56 7.82 2.21
CA GLY A 158 4.27 8.37 0.89
C GLY A 158 3.52 9.70 0.93
N LYS A 159 3.11 10.16 -0.24
CA LYS A 159 2.42 11.44 -0.42
C LYS A 159 1.22 11.28 -1.34
N VAL A 160 0.19 12.09 -1.10
CA VAL A 160 -0.88 12.33 -2.04
C VAL A 160 -0.90 13.80 -2.44
N TYR A 161 -0.96 14.04 -3.73
CA TYR A 161 -1.15 15.34 -4.36
C TYR A 161 -2.57 15.38 -4.90
N MET A 162 -3.29 16.45 -4.60
CA MET A 162 -4.63 16.69 -5.11
C MET A 162 -4.74 18.12 -5.63
N ASN A 163 -5.42 18.32 -6.76
CA ASN A 163 -5.55 19.64 -7.37
C ASN A 163 -7.02 20.10 -7.48
N PRO A 164 -7.74 20.29 -6.36
CA PRO A 164 -9.11 20.78 -6.43
C PRO A 164 -9.12 22.20 -6.96
N LEU A 165 -9.80 22.41 -8.10
CA LEU A 165 -10.01 23.73 -8.71
C LEU A 165 -8.71 24.49 -9.05
N GLY A 166 -7.63 23.76 -9.39
CA GLY A 166 -6.36 24.37 -9.80
C GLY A 166 -5.45 24.80 -8.64
N VAL A 167 -5.79 24.45 -7.40
CA VAL A 167 -4.92 24.64 -6.23
C VAL A 167 -4.32 23.29 -5.81
N GLU A 168 -3.03 23.10 -6.08
CA GLU A 168 -2.30 21.92 -5.62
C GLU A 168 -2.21 21.89 -4.09
N LYS A 169 -2.64 20.77 -3.51
CA LYS A 169 -2.47 20.42 -2.10
C LYS A 169 -1.65 19.15 -2.01
N GLU A 170 -0.68 19.16 -1.11
CA GLU A 170 0.12 18.00 -0.74
C GLU A 170 -0.28 17.53 0.66
N MET A 171 -0.40 16.22 0.84
CA MET A 171 -0.63 15.59 2.14
C MET A 171 0.40 14.46 2.34
N ASP A 172 1.05 14.47 3.49
CA ASP A 172 2.01 13.45 3.93
C ASP A 172 1.26 12.28 4.60
N LEU A 173 1.30 11.12 3.97
CA LEU A 173 0.55 9.93 4.39
C LEU A 173 1.12 9.23 5.63
N SER A 174 2.30 9.64 6.09
CA SER A 174 2.85 9.23 7.39
C SER A 174 2.27 10.04 8.55
N GLN A 175 1.86 11.29 8.30
CA GLN A 175 1.27 12.18 9.30
C GLN A 175 -0.26 12.10 9.28
N GLU A 176 -0.84 12.02 8.09
CA GLU A 176 -2.27 11.93 7.84
C GLU A 176 -2.58 10.64 7.07
N PRO A 177 -2.60 9.48 7.75
CA PRO A 177 -2.76 8.20 7.08
C PRO A 177 -4.18 8.00 6.56
N LEU A 178 -4.30 7.52 5.31
CA LEU A 178 -5.56 7.03 4.76
C LEU A 178 -5.89 5.67 5.38
N ARG A 179 -7.15 5.49 5.74
CA ARG A 179 -7.68 4.25 6.30
C ARG A 179 -8.65 3.62 5.31
N PHE A 180 -8.41 2.37 4.96
CA PHE A 180 -9.22 1.60 4.03
C PHE A 180 -9.94 0.51 4.83
N GLU A 181 -11.20 0.76 5.15
CA GLU A 181 -12.08 -0.22 5.79
C GLU A 181 -12.75 -1.08 4.73
N MET A 182 -12.76 -2.40 4.97
CA MET A 182 -13.20 -3.34 3.95
C MET A 182 -13.84 -4.59 4.54
N VAL A 183 -14.77 -5.14 3.76
CA VAL A 183 -15.55 -6.34 4.07
C VAL A 183 -15.42 -7.36 2.95
N ARG A 184 -15.38 -8.64 3.30
CA ARG A 184 -15.36 -9.76 2.37
C ARG A 184 -16.79 -10.26 2.14
N GLU A 185 -17.26 -10.21 0.90
CA GLU A 185 -18.57 -10.73 0.52
C GLU A 185 -18.43 -11.61 -0.72
N GLY A 186 -18.96 -12.83 -0.67
CA GLY A 186 -18.87 -13.78 -1.80
C GLY A 186 -17.43 -14.13 -2.21
N GLY A 187 -16.47 -14.06 -1.27
CA GLY A 187 -15.05 -14.33 -1.52
C GLY A 187 -14.26 -13.14 -2.10
N ARG A 188 -14.88 -11.97 -2.27
CA ARG A 188 -14.23 -10.75 -2.77
C ARG A 188 -14.23 -9.66 -1.69
N TRP A 189 -13.15 -8.89 -1.64
CA TRP A 189 -13.05 -7.72 -0.77
C TRP A 189 -13.70 -6.49 -1.42
N PHE A 190 -14.33 -5.66 -0.60
CA PHE A 190 -14.91 -4.38 -0.98
C PHE A 190 -14.61 -3.31 0.06
N LEU A 191 -14.37 -2.09 -0.38
CA LEU A 191 -14.31 -0.91 0.48
C LEU A 191 -15.71 -0.58 1.00
N THR A 192 -15.80 -0.25 2.29
CA THR A 192 -17.06 0.15 2.93
C THR A 192 -17.31 1.65 2.84
N GLU A 193 -16.24 2.43 2.70
CA GLU A 193 -16.26 3.89 2.63
C GLU A 193 -15.18 4.41 1.68
N ASN A 194 -15.36 5.63 1.15
CA ASN A 194 -14.30 6.27 0.37
C ASN A 194 -13.24 6.84 1.31
N PRO A 195 -11.99 6.36 1.26
CA PRO A 195 -10.91 6.85 2.11
C PRO A 195 -10.41 8.25 1.71
N LEU A 196 -10.70 8.72 0.49
CA LEU A 196 -10.16 9.97 -0.03
C LEU A 196 -11.03 11.18 0.37
N PRO A 197 -10.43 12.24 0.94
CA PRO A 197 -11.14 13.49 1.14
C PRO A 197 -11.48 14.11 -0.21
N TYR A 198 -12.60 14.84 -0.27
CA TYR A 198 -13.08 15.59 -1.45
C TYR A 198 -13.62 14.76 -2.63
N LEU A 199 -13.60 13.43 -2.54
CA LEU A 199 -14.32 12.52 -3.46
C LEU A 199 -15.57 11.92 -2.79
N THR A 200 -16.29 12.74 -2.04
CA THR A 200 -17.58 12.38 -1.45
C THR A 200 -18.60 13.34 -2.02
#